data_AF-A0A0D0LWP1-F1
#
_entry.id   AF-A0A0D0LWP1-F1
#
_cell.length_a   1.000
_cell.length_b   1.000
_cell.length_c   1.000
_cell.angle_alpha   90.00
_cell.angle_beta   90.00
_cell.angle_gamma   90.00
#
_symmetry.space_group_name_H-M   'P 1'
#
loop_
_entity.id
_entity.type
_entity.pdbx_description
1 polymer ?
#
loop_
_entity_poly.entity_id
_entity_poly.type
_entity_poly.pdbx_seq_one_letter_code
_entity_poly.pdbx_strand_id
1 'polypeptide(L)'
;AGAIAPPSRAPIGSGALRAIGVVMILLAVGYVVACAILRGREWRVRNRRLKLPSARLALVQLSLSATNWALMGSAMYLLLGQQVPYATTLGVLLAASIVGVITPIPAGLGVLEGVYLALLSGTVKQGALMGAVLAYRALYYLLPLAGGLVLYVFLERYAASHPLEGAQP
;
A
#
# COMPACT_ATOMS: atom_id res chain seq x y z
N ALA A 1 -1.58 -12.96 20.14
CA ALA A 1 -2.46 -13.99 19.53
C ALA A 1 -2.74 -13.58 18.09
N GLY A 2 -2.51 -14.46 17.12
CA GLY A 2 -2.71 -14.14 15.69
C GLY A 2 -4.18 -14.27 15.32
N ALA A 3 -4.80 -13.18 14.87
CA ALA A 3 -6.24 -13.04 14.63
C ALA A 3 -6.72 -13.70 13.32
N ILE A 4 -5.85 -14.44 12.62
CA ILE A 4 -6.15 -15.06 11.33
C ILE A 4 -5.93 -16.56 11.51
N ALA A 5 -7.03 -17.32 11.60
CA ALA A 5 -6.97 -18.77 11.57
C ALA A 5 -6.63 -19.18 10.12
N PRO A 6 -5.48 -19.83 9.85
CA PRO A 6 -5.20 -20.32 8.51
C PRO A 6 -6.23 -21.40 8.15
N PRO A 7 -6.71 -21.46 6.90
CA PRO A 7 -7.61 -22.52 6.47
C PRO A 7 -6.95 -23.88 6.68
N SER A 8 -7.74 -24.89 7.07
CA SER A 8 -7.29 -26.25 7.43
C SER A 8 -6.57 -27.02 6.31
N ARG A 9 -6.41 -26.42 5.12
CA ARG A 9 -5.65 -26.91 3.97
C ARG A 9 -4.50 -25.98 3.53
N ALA A 10 -4.07 -25.04 4.37
CA ALA A 10 -2.89 -24.24 4.09
C ALA A 10 -1.62 -25.04 4.44
N PRO A 11 -0.68 -25.26 3.50
CA PRO A 11 0.57 -26.00 3.75
C PRO A 11 1.56 -25.30 4.70
N ILE A 12 1.19 -24.14 5.27
CA ILE A 12 2.05 -23.28 6.09
C ILE A 12 1.46 -23.20 7.49
N GLY A 13 2.08 -23.90 8.44
CA GLY A 13 1.62 -23.94 9.84
C GLY A 13 1.64 -22.56 10.51
N SER A 14 0.81 -22.36 11.53
CA SER A 14 0.73 -21.13 12.33
C SER A 14 2.08 -20.67 12.90
N GLY A 15 3.01 -21.62 13.15
CA GLY A 15 4.39 -21.35 13.54
C GLY A 15 5.22 -20.70 12.42
N ALA A 16 5.07 -21.13 11.17
CA ALA A 16 5.78 -20.54 10.03
C ALA A 16 5.29 -19.11 9.73
N LEU A 17 3.99 -18.86 9.84
CA LEU A 17 3.42 -17.50 9.76
C LEU A 17 3.98 -16.57 10.85
N ARG A 18 4.12 -17.07 12.09
CA ARG A 18 4.75 -16.32 13.19
C ARG A 18 6.24 -16.06 12.91
N ALA A 19 6.96 -17.06 12.42
CA ALA A 19 8.38 -16.91 12.08
C ALA A 19 8.59 -15.85 10.99
N ILE A 20 7.75 -15.85 9.95
CA ILE A 20 7.77 -14.82 8.89
C ILE A 20 7.51 -13.43 9.50
N GLY A 21 6.50 -13.29 10.35
CA GLY A 21 6.21 -12.03 11.03
C GLY A 21 7.39 -11.52 11.88
N VAL A 22 8.04 -12.42 12.63
CA VAL A 22 9.24 -12.08 13.42
C VAL A 22 10.40 -11.66 12.51
N VAL A 23 10.65 -12.39 11.42
CA VAL A 23 11.69 -12.05 10.44
C VAL A 23 11.44 -10.67 9.82
N MET A 24 10.19 -10.35 9.47
CA MET A 24 9.84 -9.03 8.92
C MET A 24 10.09 -7.90 9.93
N ILE A 25 9.75 -8.10 11.20
CA ILE A 25 10.03 -7.13 12.27
C ILE A 25 11.55 -6.95 12.44
N LEU A 26 12.29 -8.05 12.50
CA LEU A 26 13.76 -8.01 12.60
C LEU A 26 14.40 -7.30 11.40
N LEU A 27 13.87 -7.49 10.20
CA LEU A 27 14.34 -6.80 9.00
C LEU A 27 14.09 -5.29 9.08
N ALA A 28 12.90 -4.89 9.53
CA ALA A 28 12.55 -3.47 9.69
C ALA A 28 13.39 -2.79 10.78
N VAL A 29 13.56 -3.46 11.93
CA VAL A 29 14.45 -2.99 13.01
C VAL A 29 15.89 -2.94 12.52
N GLY A 30 16.35 -3.97 11.82
CA GLY A 30 17.68 -4.05 11.22
C GLY A 30 17.93 -2.91 10.23
N TYR A 31 16.95 -2.55 9.41
CA TYR A 31 17.03 -1.40 8.50
C TYR A 31 17.17 -0.07 9.25
N VAL A 32 16.36 0.16 10.28
CA VAL A 32 16.44 1.39 11.09
C VAL A 32 17.76 1.46 11.86
N VAL A 33 18.20 0.35 12.45
CA VAL A 33 19.48 0.24 13.16
C VAL A 33 20.65 0.43 12.20
N ALA A 34 20.63 -0.19 11.02
CA ALA A 34 21.64 0.03 9.98
C ALA A 34 21.67 1.50 9.52
N CYS A 35 20.52 2.13 9.32
CA CYS A 35 20.44 3.57 8.99
C CYS A 35 20.90 4.47 10.15
N ALA A 36 20.80 4.01 11.40
CA ALA A 36 21.29 4.73 12.58
C ALA A 36 22.81 4.58 12.78
N ILE A 37 23.36 3.39 12.54
CA ILE A 37 24.79 3.08 12.69
C ILE A 37 25.60 3.60 11.49
N LEU A 38 25.06 3.52 10.28
CA LEU A 38 25.71 3.98 9.05
C LEU A 38 25.54 5.48 8.77
N ARG A 39 25.05 6.25 9.76
CA ARG A 39 24.91 7.71 9.68
C ARG A 39 26.21 8.35 9.19
N GLY A 40 26.15 9.02 8.04
CA GLY A 40 27.24 9.84 7.51
C GLY A 40 28.20 9.16 6.52
N ARG A 41 28.06 7.86 6.22
CA ARG A 41 28.86 7.22 5.16
C ARG A 41 28.19 7.42 3.80
N GLU A 42 28.78 8.29 2.96
CA GLU A 42 28.45 8.36 1.54
C GLU A 42 28.88 7.05 0.88
N TRP A 43 27.94 6.13 0.67
CA TRP A 43 28.25 4.87 0.03
C TRP A 43 28.24 5.08 -1.49
N ARG A 44 29.44 5.06 -2.10
CA ARG A 44 29.60 5.09 -3.55
C ARG A 44 29.39 3.69 -4.10
N VAL A 45 28.17 3.39 -4.51
CA VAL A 45 27.89 2.17 -5.29
C VAL A 45 27.84 2.57 -6.76
N ARG A 46 28.75 2.00 -7.56
CA ARG A 46 28.66 1.97 -9.03
C ARG A 46 28.45 3.35 -9.68
N ASN A 47 29.22 4.36 -9.22
CA ASN A 47 29.22 5.74 -9.71
C ASN A 47 27.98 6.60 -9.33
N ARG A 48 27.11 6.14 -8.43
CA ARG A 48 26.03 6.95 -7.83
C ARG A 48 26.34 7.22 -6.36
N ARG A 49 26.24 8.47 -5.92
CA ARG A 49 26.36 8.85 -4.50
C ARG A 49 25.04 8.51 -3.81
N LEU A 50 24.98 7.37 -3.14
CA LEU A 50 23.83 7.01 -2.33
C LEU A 50 24.05 7.60 -0.93
N LYS A 51 23.47 8.78 -0.67
CA LYS A 51 23.37 9.30 0.70
C LYS A 51 22.31 8.45 1.39
N LEU A 52 22.73 7.59 2.33
CA LEU A 52 21.77 6.87 3.16
C LEU A 52 20.92 7.92 3.89
N PRO A 53 19.57 7.87 3.76
CA PRO A 53 18.69 8.79 4.46
C PRO A 53 18.96 8.70 5.96
N SER A 54 18.88 9.83 6.66
CA SER A 54 19.07 9.84 8.11
C SER A 54 18.09 8.87 8.77
N ALA A 55 18.46 8.26 9.90
CA ALA A 55 17.56 7.36 10.61
C ALA A 55 16.18 7.98 10.92
N ARG A 56 16.11 9.32 11.03
CA ARG A 56 14.84 10.06 11.16
C ARG A 56 13.96 9.91 9.90
N LEU A 57 14.54 10.06 8.71
CA LEU A 57 13.84 9.86 7.45
C LEU A 57 13.42 8.39 7.26
N ALA A 58 14.27 7.44 7.62
CA ALA A 58 13.92 6.02 7.59
C ALA A 58 12.72 5.70 8.52
N LEU A 59 12.70 6.28 9.72
CA LEU A 59 11.59 6.11 10.66
C LEU A 59 10.30 6.77 10.14
N VAL A 60 10.39 7.99 9.61
CA VAL A 60 9.25 8.69 8.98
C VAL A 60 8.71 7.91 7.79
N GLN A 61 9.58 7.35 6.95
CA GLN A 61 9.16 6.55 5.81
C GLN A 61 8.44 5.27 6.26
N LEU A 62 8.96 4.60 7.29
CA LEU A 62 8.34 3.39 7.81
C LEU A 62 6.98 3.68 8.45
N SER A 63 6.88 4.74 9.26
CA SER A 63 5.62 5.13 9.88
C SER A 63 4.60 5.60 8.85
N LEU A 64 5.00 6.43 7.88
CA LEU A 64 4.13 6.87 6.79
C LEU A 64 3.61 5.68 5.97
N SER A 65 4.49 4.73 5.66
CA SER A 65 4.11 3.51 4.93
C SER A 65 3.13 2.66 5.74
N ALA A 66 3.41 2.43 7.02
CA ALA A 66 2.54 1.67 7.91
C ALA A 66 1.17 2.33 8.07
N THR A 67 1.13 3.65 8.25
CA THR A 67 -0.11 4.43 8.31
C THR A 67 -0.87 4.36 7.00
N ASN A 68 -0.19 4.46 5.85
CA ASN A 68 -0.84 4.31 4.54
C ASN A 68 -1.53 2.94 4.40
N TRP A 69 -0.82 1.85 4.71
CA TRP A 69 -1.41 0.51 4.67
C TRP A 69 -2.57 0.34 5.65
N ALA A 70 -2.45 0.91 6.86
CA ALA A 70 -3.53 0.88 7.85
C ALA A 70 -4.77 1.68 7.38
N LEU A 71 -4.57 2.83 6.73
CA LEU A 71 -5.65 3.62 6.15
C LEU A 71 -6.32 2.89 4.99
N MET A 72 -5.55 2.24 4.12
CA MET A 72 -6.09 1.38 3.05
C MET A 72 -6.93 0.24 3.62
N GLY A 73 -6.42 -0.46 4.63
CA GLY A 73 -7.16 -1.51 5.34
C GLY A 73 -8.44 -0.99 6.00
N SER A 74 -8.38 0.21 6.58
CA SER A 74 -9.52 0.86 7.25
C SER A 74 -10.62 1.24 6.25
N ALA A 75 -10.23 1.83 5.12
CA ALA A 75 -11.17 2.16 4.05
C ALA A 75 -11.90 0.91 3.55
N MET A 76 -11.17 -0.18 3.28
CA MET A 76 -11.79 -1.43 2.86
C MET A 76 -12.69 -2.05 3.95
N TYR A 77 -12.26 -2.01 5.22
CA TYR A 77 -13.06 -2.50 6.35
C TYR A 77 -14.41 -1.76 6.47
N LEU A 78 -14.40 -0.44 6.30
CA LEU A 78 -15.61 0.38 6.29
C LEU A 78 -16.48 0.07 5.06
N LEU A 79 -15.89 -0.11 3.88
CA LEU A 79 -16.62 -0.45 2.66
C LEU A 79 -17.25 -1.85 2.69
N LEU A 80 -16.64 -2.80 3.40
CA LEU A 80 -17.23 -4.11 3.67
C LEU A 80 -18.37 -4.05 4.71
N GLY A 81 -18.66 -2.88 5.28
CA GLY A 81 -19.72 -2.69 6.27
C GLY A 81 -19.43 -3.41 7.58
N GLN A 82 -18.15 -3.52 7.97
CA GLN A 82 -17.72 -4.18 9.22
C GLN A 82 -18.12 -5.67 9.35
N GLN A 83 -18.45 -6.33 8.23
CA GLN A 83 -18.83 -7.75 8.21
C GLN A 83 -17.65 -8.69 8.52
N VAL A 84 -16.42 -8.17 8.42
CA VAL A 84 -15.17 -8.92 8.56
C VAL A 84 -14.28 -8.19 9.56
N PRO A 85 -13.62 -8.86 10.52
CA PRO A 85 -12.71 -8.21 11.44
C PRO A 85 -11.64 -7.38 10.72
N TYR A 86 -11.28 -6.22 11.28
CA TYR A 86 -10.26 -5.34 10.70
C TYR A 86 -8.93 -6.06 10.45
N ALA A 87 -8.48 -6.89 11.41
CA ALA A 87 -7.24 -7.65 11.28
C ALA A 87 -7.26 -8.62 10.08
N THR A 88 -8.40 -9.25 9.81
CA THR A 88 -8.58 -10.12 8.65
C THR A 88 -8.59 -9.30 7.36
N THR A 89 -9.30 -8.18 7.34
CA THR A 89 -9.35 -7.28 6.17
C THR A 89 -7.96 -6.76 5.80
N LEU A 90 -7.20 -6.29 6.79
CA LEU A 90 -5.82 -5.84 6.60
C LEU A 90 -4.91 -7.01 6.17
N GLY A 91 -5.07 -8.19 6.76
CA GLY A 91 -4.31 -9.38 6.37
C GLY A 91 -4.55 -9.80 4.91
N VAL A 92 -5.81 -9.79 4.46
CA VAL A 92 -6.19 -10.06 3.07
C VAL A 92 -5.60 -8.99 2.12
N LEU A 93 -5.65 -7.71 2.51
CA LEU A 93 -5.06 -6.62 1.73
C LEU A 93 -3.53 -6.78 1.58
N LEU A 94 -2.84 -7.15 2.66
CA LEU A 94 -1.39 -7.39 2.64
C LEU A 94 -1.04 -8.65 1.85
N ALA A 95 -1.87 -9.69 1.88
CA ALA A 95 -1.69 -10.85 1.00
C ALA A 95 -1.87 -10.45 -0.48
N ALA A 96 -2.89 -9.64 -0.78
CA ALA A 96 -3.15 -9.14 -2.12
C ALA A 96 -1.98 -8.30 -2.67
N SER A 97 -1.28 -7.54 -1.83
CA SER A 97 -0.13 -6.76 -2.27
C SER A 97 1.05 -7.63 -2.68
N ILE A 98 1.32 -8.74 -1.96
CA ILE A 98 2.36 -9.71 -2.34
C ILE A 98 2.02 -10.35 -3.69
N VAL A 99 0.78 -10.81 -3.87
CA VAL A 99 0.32 -11.38 -5.15
C VAL A 99 0.39 -10.34 -6.27
N GLY A 100 0.06 -9.07 -5.97
CA GLY A 100 0.14 -7.95 -6.91
C GLY A 100 1.55 -7.65 -7.38
N VAL A 101 2.57 -7.82 -6.53
CA VAL A 101 3.98 -7.66 -6.93
C VAL A 101 4.42 -8.78 -7.88
N ILE A 102 3.93 -10.01 -7.69
CA ILE A 102 4.30 -11.17 -8.51
C ILE A 102 3.56 -11.15 -9.85
N THR A 103 2.39 -10.52 -9.91
CA THR A 103 1.51 -10.54 -11.07
C THR A 103 1.58 -9.20 -11.81
N PRO A 104 2.37 -9.08 -12.90
CA PRO A 104 2.47 -7.85 -13.69
C PRO A 104 1.21 -7.67 -14.54
N ILE A 105 0.07 -7.43 -13.90
CA ILE A 105 -1.16 -6.98 -14.54
C ILE A 105 -1.23 -5.46 -14.36
N PRO A 106 -1.30 -4.68 -15.45
CA PRO A 106 -1.45 -3.24 -15.37
C PRO A 106 -2.67 -2.86 -14.52
N ALA A 107 -2.49 -1.90 -13.61
CA ALA A 107 -3.46 -1.46 -12.59
C ALA A 107 -3.91 -2.51 -11.56
N GLY A 108 -3.30 -3.70 -11.50
CA GLY A 108 -3.68 -4.76 -10.56
C GLY A 108 -5.14 -5.21 -10.72
N LEU A 109 -5.68 -5.09 -11.93
CA LEU A 109 -7.04 -5.53 -12.28
C LEU A 109 -7.17 -7.04 -12.08
N GLY A 110 -8.11 -7.47 -11.22
CA GLY A 110 -8.38 -8.87 -10.95
C GLY A 110 -7.55 -9.49 -9.83
N VAL A 111 -6.40 -8.92 -9.44
CA VAL A 111 -5.59 -9.45 -8.33
C VAL A 111 -6.28 -9.21 -6.99
N LEU A 112 -6.72 -7.98 -6.75
CA LEU A 112 -7.39 -7.64 -5.50
C LEU A 112 -8.75 -8.36 -5.41
N GLU A 113 -9.53 -8.36 -6.50
CA GLU A 113 -10.78 -9.11 -6.60
C GLU A 113 -10.55 -10.61 -6.36
N GLY A 114 -9.57 -11.20 -7.03
CA GLY A 114 -9.26 -12.62 -6.95
C GLY A 114 -8.84 -13.03 -5.54
N VAL A 115 -8.00 -12.26 -4.87
CA VAL A 115 -7.55 -12.56 -3.51
C VAL A 115 -8.69 -12.35 -2.50
N TYR A 116 -9.48 -11.29 -2.62
CA TYR A 116 -10.65 -11.09 -1.76
C TYR A 116 -11.70 -12.18 -1.97
N LEU A 117 -11.99 -12.58 -3.21
CA LEU A 117 -12.91 -13.68 -3.49
C LEU A 117 -12.36 -15.00 -2.96
N ALA A 118 -11.08 -15.29 -3.18
CA ALA A 118 -10.46 -16.52 -2.70
C ALA A 118 -10.48 -16.65 -1.17
N LEU A 119 -10.33 -15.54 -0.44
CA LEU A 119 -10.22 -15.54 1.01
C LEU A 119 -11.52 -15.21 1.76
N LEU A 120 -12.51 -14.56 1.12
CA LEU A 120 -13.72 -14.05 1.78
C LEU A 120 -15.05 -14.47 1.14
N SER A 121 -15.04 -15.19 0.00
CA SER A 121 -16.28 -15.63 -0.68
C SER A 121 -17.21 -16.49 0.19
N GLY A 122 -16.69 -17.15 1.23
CA GLY A 122 -17.48 -17.92 2.20
C GLY A 122 -18.02 -17.11 3.39
N THR A 123 -17.57 -15.87 3.59
CA THR A 123 -17.93 -15.04 4.75
C THR A 123 -18.84 -13.87 4.37
N VAL A 124 -18.61 -13.28 3.20
CA VAL A 124 -19.36 -12.11 2.70
C VAL A 124 -20.02 -12.47 1.37
N LYS A 125 -21.27 -12.03 1.16
CA LYS A 125 -21.96 -12.21 -0.12
C LYS A 125 -21.12 -11.63 -1.26
N GLN A 126 -20.95 -12.39 -2.34
CA GLN A 126 -20.11 -12.00 -3.48
C GLN A 126 -20.44 -10.62 -4.04
N GLY A 127 -21.74 -10.26 -4.13
CA GLY A 127 -22.16 -8.94 -4.60
C GLY A 127 -21.69 -7.79 -3.69
N ALA A 128 -21.76 -7.96 -2.36
CA ALA A 128 -21.28 -6.96 -1.42
C ALA A 128 -19.74 -6.84 -1.45
N LEU A 129 -19.04 -7.97 -1.60
CA LEU A 129 -17.59 -8.00 -1.73
C LEU A 129 -17.12 -7.26 -2.99
N MET A 130 -17.76 -7.53 -4.14
CA MET A 130 -17.44 -6.84 -5.40
C MET A 130 -17.81 -5.36 -5.34
N GLY A 131 -18.93 -5.01 -4.71
CA GLY A 131 -19.30 -3.61 -4.45
C GLY A 131 -18.25 -2.88 -3.62
N ALA A 132 -17.76 -3.50 -2.54
CA ALA A 132 -16.71 -2.92 -1.70
C ALA A 132 -15.40 -2.73 -2.46
N VAL A 133 -14.97 -3.72 -3.25
CA VAL A 133 -13.74 -3.62 -4.06
C VAL A 133 -13.85 -2.54 -5.13
N LEU A 134 -15.00 -2.43 -5.81
CA LEU A 134 -15.24 -1.37 -6.79
C LEU A 134 -15.28 0.02 -6.14
N ALA A 135 -15.97 0.16 -5.01
CA ALA A 135 -16.00 1.42 -4.26
C ALA A 135 -14.59 1.81 -3.77
N TYR A 136 -13.79 0.83 -3.33
CA TYR A 136 -12.41 1.05 -2.95
C TYR A 136 -11.58 1.60 -4.12
N ARG A 137 -11.73 1.02 -5.32
CA ARG A 137 -11.09 1.54 -6.54
C ARG A 137 -11.55 2.95 -6.90
N ALA A 138 -12.84 3.25 -6.74
CA ALA A 138 -13.35 4.60 -6.99
C ALA A 138 -12.67 5.62 -6.06
N LEU A 139 -12.52 5.29 -4.77
CA LEU A 139 -11.85 6.16 -3.80
C LEU A 139 -10.35 6.31 -4.07
N TYR A 140 -9.65 5.26 -4.51
CA TYR A 140 -8.20 5.30 -4.69
C TYR A 140 -7.73 5.69 -6.09
N TYR A 141 -8.55 5.50 -7.12
CA TYR A 141 -8.18 5.78 -8.51
C TYR A 141 -8.98 6.92 -9.12
N LEU A 142 -10.30 6.93 -8.95
CA LEU A 142 -11.14 7.97 -9.56
C LEU A 142 -11.06 9.29 -8.80
N LEU A 143 -11.04 9.26 -7.47
CA LEU A 143 -10.95 10.48 -6.66
C LEU A 143 -9.65 11.26 -6.91
N PRO A 144 -8.45 10.64 -6.91
CA PRO A 144 -7.22 11.37 -7.20
C PRO A 144 -7.14 11.82 -8.66
N LEU A 145 -7.68 11.04 -9.60
CA LEU A 145 -7.76 11.44 -11.01
C LEU A 145 -8.64 12.68 -11.19
N ALA A 146 -9.81 12.71 -10.57
CA ALA A 146 -10.70 13.86 -10.60
C ALA A 146 -10.05 15.09 -9.95
N GLY A 147 -9.40 14.92 -8.80
CA GLY A 147 -8.65 15.99 -8.14
C GLY A 147 -7.50 16.52 -9.00
N GLY A 148 -6.75 15.64 -9.66
CA GLY A 148 -5.68 16.00 -10.58
C GLY A 148 -6.21 16.75 -11.81
N LEU A 149 -7.34 16.32 -12.38
CA LEU A 149 -7.97 17.00 -13.51
C LEU A 149 -8.46 18.40 -13.14
N VAL A 150 -9.09 18.54 -11.97
CA VAL A 150 -9.53 19.84 -11.44
C VAL A 150 -8.33 20.76 -11.26
N LEU A 151 -7.26 20.28 -10.60
CA LEU A 151 -6.04 21.05 -10.41
C LEU A 151 -5.41 21.46 -11.75
N TYR A 152 -5.36 20.56 -12.72
CA TYR A 152 -4.84 20.84 -14.06
C TYR A 152 -5.63 21.97 -14.74
N VAL A 153 -6.96 21.90 -14.75
CA VAL A 153 -7.81 22.95 -15.34
C VAL A 153 -7.61 24.29 -14.62
N PHE A 154 -7.45 24.28 -13.29
CA PHE A 154 -7.14 25.50 -12.53
C PHE A 154 -5.78 26.09 -12.92
N LEU A 155 -4.75 25.25 -13.05
CA LEU A 155 -3.42 25.68 -13.45
C LEU A 155 -3.39 26.21 -14.89
N GLU A 156 -4.11 25.57 -15.80
CA GLU A 156 -4.23 26.02 -17.20
C GLU A 156 -4.92 27.40 -17.28
N ARG A 157 -6.02 27.60 -16.53
CA ARG A 157 -6.68 28.90 -16.42
C ARG A 157 -5.79 29.97 -15.78
N TYR A 158 -5.01 29.61 -14.77
CA TYR A 158 -4.05 30.53 -14.15
C TYR A 158 -2.93 30.93 -15.11
N ALA A 159 -2.37 29.97 -15.86
CA ALA A 159 -1.34 30.23 -16.86
C ALA A 159 -1.87 31.08 -18.03
N ALA A 160 -3.10 30.82 -18.49
CA ALA A 160 -3.74 31.60 -19.54
C ALA A 160 -4.04 33.05 -19.13
N SER A 161 -4.24 33.30 -17.83
CA SER A 161 -4.49 34.65 -17.29
C SER A 161 -3.21 35.43 -16.96
N HIS A 162 -2.06 34.78 -16.88
CA HIS A 162 -0.75 35.40 -16.65
C HIS A 162 0.26 34.97 -17.73
N PRO A 163 0.12 35.49 -18.98
CA PRO A 163 1.11 35.23 -20.02
C PRO A 163 2.49 35.67 -19.54
N LEU A 164 3.52 34.88 -19.82
CA LEU A 164 4.91 35.26 -19.53
C LEU A 164 5.26 36.54 -20.30
N GLU A 165 5.39 37.66 -19.60
CA GLU A 165 6.06 38.86 -20.10
C GLU A 165 7.48 38.50 -20.51
N GLY A 166 7.69 38.15 -21.79
CA GLY A 166 9.03 37.90 -22.32
C GLY A 166 9.14 36.95 -23.52
N ALA A 167 8.10 36.20 -23.89
CA ALA A 167 8.14 35.40 -25.11
C ALA A 167 7.71 36.25 -26.33
N GLN A 168 8.60 37.13 -26.79
CA GLN A 168 8.49 37.70 -28.14
C GLN A 168 9.43 36.94 -29.11
N PRO A 169 8.98 36.66 -30.35
CA PRO A 169 9.74 35.94 -31.37
C PRO A 169 10.96 36.71 -31.90
#